data_AF-A0A1C6V597-F1
#
_entry.id   AF-A0A1C6V597-F1
#
_cell.length_a   1.000
_cell.length_b   1.000
_cell.length_c   1.000
_cell.angle_alpha   90.00
_cell.angle_beta   90.00
_cell.angle_gamma   90.00
#
_symmetry.space_group_name_H-M   'P 1'
#
loop_
_entity.id
_entity.type
_entity.pdbx_description
1 polymer ?
#
loop_
_entity_poly.entity_id
_entity_poly.type
_entity_poly.pdbx_seq_one_letter_code
_entity_poly.pdbx_strand_id
1 'polypeptide(L)'
;MADFDTSLAVETVWQRQAAWSGAACEAKRAITRARLAVAALTVGAAVCGTLANQLGQTHHGAGRALAIVAAAALLLVPVAGRWAARDAVHAWTRLRSVSEALKADTYRYLAGVAPFAGTDRDVVLLGRLDALMDDAGDLVGRTVDAAPAARPLPAVSDVATYLTERLQRQVDGYYLLRARRMGRAARRIRYATTALTVAAAAVSATVGVLGDNLGLTAWIGVAAAVTTALVGYGSAQQHEHHQIEYARTADQLVRLRIAREAGRGWTDDDAFVAEAERIISLSNEGWMAKVIEQDGAAQQ
;
A
#
# COMPACT_ATOMS: atom_id res chain seq x y z
N MET A 1 -13.78 -32.85 15.13
CA MET A 1 -13.71 -32.08 13.87
C MET A 1 -15.08 -32.22 13.23
N ALA A 2 -15.97 -31.26 13.45
CA ALA A 2 -17.25 -31.26 12.76
C ALA A 2 -16.97 -30.86 11.31
N ASP A 3 -17.22 -31.78 10.39
CA ASP A 3 -17.22 -31.55 8.96
C ASP A 3 -18.45 -30.68 8.68
N PHE A 4 -18.29 -29.36 8.75
CA PHE A 4 -19.31 -28.45 8.23
C PHE A 4 -19.35 -28.73 6.73
N ASP A 5 -20.49 -29.17 6.21
CA ASP A 5 -20.71 -29.42 4.79
C ASP A 5 -20.53 -28.07 4.06
N THR A 6 -19.29 -27.80 3.69
CA THR A 6 -18.87 -26.48 3.27
C THR A 6 -19.15 -26.38 1.79
N SER A 7 -20.07 -25.49 1.40
CA SER A 7 -20.50 -25.42 0.01
C SER A 7 -19.31 -25.19 -0.93
N LEU A 8 -19.27 -25.95 -2.01
CA LEU A 8 -18.35 -25.75 -3.13
C LEU A 8 -18.37 -24.30 -3.64
N ALA A 9 -19.50 -23.59 -3.50
CA ALA A 9 -19.64 -22.19 -3.89
C ALA A 9 -18.70 -21.28 -3.08
N VAL A 10 -18.68 -21.40 -1.75
CA VAL A 10 -17.83 -20.54 -0.90
C VAL A 10 -16.36 -20.88 -1.04
N GLU A 11 -16.02 -22.16 -1.22
CA GLU A 11 -14.65 -22.58 -1.53
C GLU A 11 -14.16 -21.98 -2.84
N THR A 12 -15.01 -22.00 -3.88
CA THR A 12 -14.69 -21.42 -5.19
C THR A 12 -14.43 -19.91 -5.07
N VAL A 13 -15.31 -19.17 -4.39
CA VAL A 13 -15.13 -17.73 -4.15
C VAL A 13 -13.85 -17.46 -3.37
N TRP A 14 -13.54 -18.26 -2.35
CA TRP A 14 -12.35 -18.09 -1.54
C TRP A 14 -11.05 -18.36 -2.30
N GLN A 15 -11.03 -19.37 -3.16
CA GLN A 15 -9.91 -19.64 -4.06
C GLN A 15 -9.70 -18.50 -5.05
N ARG A 16 -10.78 -17.96 -5.63
CA ARG A 16 -10.72 -16.77 -6.49
C ARG A 16 -10.17 -15.59 -5.70
N GLN A 17 -10.71 -15.32 -4.51
CA GLN A 17 -10.23 -14.27 -3.60
C GLN A 17 -8.71 -14.37 -3.40
N ALA A 18 -8.17 -15.58 -3.18
CA ALA A 18 -6.75 -15.81 -3.00
C ALA A 18 -5.91 -15.45 -4.24
N ALA A 19 -6.37 -15.80 -5.45
CA ALA A 19 -5.72 -15.44 -6.70
C ALA A 19 -5.70 -13.92 -6.93
N TRP A 20 -6.84 -13.25 -6.76
CA TRP A 20 -6.94 -11.78 -6.85
C TRP A 20 -6.08 -11.08 -5.78
N SER A 21 -6.05 -11.62 -4.56
CA SER A 21 -5.18 -11.15 -3.48
C SER A 21 -3.70 -11.29 -3.85
N GLY A 22 -3.32 -12.40 -4.49
CA GLY A 22 -1.96 -12.66 -4.99
C GLY A 22 -1.55 -11.64 -6.05
N ALA A 23 -2.36 -11.50 -7.10
CA ALA A 23 -2.15 -10.52 -8.17
C ALA A 23 -2.03 -9.08 -7.63
N ALA A 24 -2.91 -8.69 -6.70
CA ALA A 24 -2.83 -7.39 -6.04
C ALA A 24 -1.52 -7.21 -5.25
N CYS A 25 -1.03 -8.26 -4.58
CA CYS A 25 0.25 -8.21 -3.85
C CYS A 25 1.44 -8.06 -4.81
N GLU A 26 1.43 -8.75 -5.93
CA GLU A 26 2.49 -8.67 -6.94
C GLU A 26 2.53 -7.30 -7.63
N ALA A 27 1.37 -6.78 -8.03
CA ALA A 27 1.24 -5.42 -8.57
C ALA A 27 1.79 -4.39 -7.56
N LYS A 28 1.41 -4.50 -6.28
CA LYS A 28 1.95 -3.63 -5.22
C LYS A 28 3.47 -3.73 -5.08
N ARG A 29 4.02 -4.94 -5.12
CA ARG A 29 5.49 -5.17 -5.05
C ARG A 29 6.19 -4.57 -6.26
N ALA A 30 5.61 -4.64 -7.46
CA ALA A 30 6.17 -4.02 -8.65
C ALA A 30 6.22 -2.49 -8.52
N ILE A 31 5.10 -1.85 -8.13
CA ILE A 31 5.03 -0.40 -7.88
C ILE A 31 6.05 0.03 -6.82
N THR A 32 6.15 -0.73 -5.72
CA THR A 32 7.08 -0.39 -4.62
C THR A 32 8.54 -0.50 -5.07
N ARG A 33 8.91 -1.56 -5.81
CA ARG A 33 10.26 -1.71 -6.37
C ARG A 33 10.58 -0.62 -7.38
N ALA A 34 9.64 -0.23 -8.21
CA ALA A 34 9.79 0.83 -9.18
C ALA A 34 10.05 2.18 -8.50
N ARG A 35 9.26 2.56 -7.50
CA ARG A 35 9.50 3.78 -6.69
C ARG A 35 10.88 3.77 -6.02
N LEU A 36 11.27 2.64 -5.44
CA LEU A 36 12.60 2.49 -4.84
C LEU A 36 13.72 2.62 -5.87
N ALA A 37 13.56 2.02 -7.05
CA ALA A 37 14.52 2.11 -8.14
C ALA A 37 14.67 3.55 -8.62
N VAL A 38 13.58 4.30 -8.78
CA VAL A 38 13.66 5.72 -9.16
C VAL A 38 14.39 6.54 -8.10
N ALA A 39 14.07 6.34 -6.82
CA ALA A 39 14.76 7.02 -5.73
C ALA A 39 16.28 6.69 -5.73
N ALA A 40 16.64 5.41 -5.87
CA ALA A 40 18.03 4.96 -5.90
C ALA A 40 18.80 5.50 -7.11
N LEU A 41 18.19 5.47 -8.30
CA LEU A 41 18.79 6.01 -9.53
C LEU A 41 19.00 7.53 -9.44
N THR A 42 18.03 8.26 -8.89
CA THR A 42 18.11 9.72 -8.72
C THR A 42 19.23 10.11 -7.74
N VAL A 43 19.28 9.44 -6.58
CA VAL A 43 20.33 9.67 -5.58
C VAL A 43 21.70 9.24 -6.12
N GLY A 44 21.78 8.07 -6.75
CA GLY A 44 23.02 7.56 -7.35
C GLY A 44 23.55 8.49 -8.43
N ALA A 45 22.69 9.01 -9.30
CA ALA A 45 23.07 9.99 -10.31
C ALA A 45 23.62 11.28 -9.69
N ALA A 46 22.97 11.82 -8.67
CA ALA A 46 23.42 13.03 -7.99
C ALA A 46 24.81 12.81 -7.36
N VAL A 47 25.02 11.70 -6.65
CA VAL A 47 26.31 11.37 -6.03
C VAL A 47 27.40 11.17 -7.08
N CYS A 48 27.15 10.36 -8.12
CA CYS A 48 28.12 10.11 -9.19
C CYS A 48 28.44 11.39 -9.97
N GLY A 49 27.45 12.24 -10.26
CA GLY A 49 27.66 13.52 -10.95
C GLY A 49 28.53 14.48 -10.12
N THR A 50 28.27 14.59 -8.82
CA THR A 50 29.08 15.39 -7.91
C THR A 50 30.52 14.86 -7.81
N LEU A 51 30.71 13.54 -7.66
CA LEU A 51 32.04 12.93 -7.63
C LEU A 51 32.78 13.07 -8.96
N ALA A 52 32.08 12.96 -10.09
CA ALA A 52 32.65 13.17 -11.42
C ALA A 52 33.24 14.57 -11.57
N ASN A 53 32.52 15.59 -11.08
CA ASN A 53 32.99 16.97 -11.09
C ASN A 53 34.23 17.18 -10.20
N GLN A 54 34.24 16.59 -9.00
CA GLN A 54 35.36 16.71 -8.06
C GLN A 54 36.62 15.98 -8.54
N LEU A 55 36.48 14.75 -9.02
CA LEU A 55 37.60 13.93 -9.48
C LEU A 55 38.06 14.26 -10.90
N GLY A 56 37.23 14.95 -11.70
CA GLY A 56 37.54 15.29 -13.09
C GLY A 56 38.80 16.13 -13.24
N GLN A 57 39.14 16.94 -12.22
CA GLN A 57 40.32 17.80 -12.24
C GLN A 57 41.63 17.05 -11.99
N THR A 58 41.62 15.99 -11.17
CA THR A 58 42.80 15.22 -10.77
C THR A 58 42.93 13.88 -11.51
N HIS A 59 41.80 13.22 -11.79
CA HIS A 59 41.70 11.90 -12.40
C HIS A 59 40.65 11.87 -13.51
N HIS A 60 41.02 12.41 -14.67
CA HIS A 60 40.13 12.59 -15.84
C HIS A 60 39.39 11.31 -16.27
N GLY A 61 40.04 10.15 -16.22
CA GLY A 61 39.43 8.86 -16.56
C GLY A 61 38.33 8.44 -15.59
N ALA A 62 38.58 8.55 -14.28
CA ALA A 62 37.61 8.23 -13.24
C ALA A 62 36.42 9.21 -13.26
N GLY A 63 36.69 10.50 -13.44
CA GLY A 63 35.65 11.53 -13.58
C GLY A 63 34.71 11.27 -14.76
N ARG A 64 35.26 10.93 -15.94
CA ARG A 64 34.45 10.57 -17.12
C ARG A 64 33.60 9.33 -16.89
N ALA A 65 34.16 8.29 -16.29
CA ALA A 65 33.40 7.07 -15.98
C ALA A 65 32.21 7.37 -15.06
N LEU A 66 32.41 8.15 -14.00
CA LEU A 66 31.34 8.55 -13.07
C LEU A 66 30.29 9.44 -13.74
N ALA A 67 30.69 10.35 -14.63
CA ALA A 67 29.75 11.18 -15.40
C ALA A 67 28.86 10.32 -16.32
N ILE A 68 29.42 9.31 -16.97
CA ILE A 68 28.66 8.35 -17.81
C ILE A 68 27.67 7.57 -16.94
N VAL A 69 28.10 7.07 -15.78
CA VAL A 69 27.22 6.36 -14.85
C VAL A 69 26.08 7.26 -14.36
N ALA A 70 26.37 8.52 -14.02
CA ALA A 70 25.36 9.49 -13.59
C ALA A 70 24.32 9.75 -14.69
N ALA A 71 24.77 9.98 -15.93
CA ALA A 71 23.89 10.19 -17.07
C ALA A 71 23.03 8.95 -17.37
N ALA A 72 23.64 7.75 -17.37
CA ALA A 72 22.93 6.49 -17.57
C ALA A 72 21.87 6.26 -16.48
N ALA A 73 22.20 6.55 -15.21
CA ALA A 73 21.26 6.41 -14.10
C ALA A 73 20.05 7.36 -14.26
N LEU A 74 20.27 8.62 -14.64
CA LEU A 74 19.17 9.57 -14.92
C LEU A 74 18.30 9.12 -16.10
N LEU A 75 18.90 8.63 -17.18
CA LEU A 75 18.17 8.16 -18.36
C LEU A 75 17.32 6.91 -18.05
N LEU A 76 17.66 6.13 -17.02
CA LEU A 76 16.89 4.98 -16.59
C LEU A 76 15.73 5.32 -15.64
N VAL A 77 15.68 6.55 -15.09
CA VAL A 77 14.60 6.97 -14.17
C VAL A 77 13.20 6.82 -14.79
N PRO A 78 12.91 7.34 -16.01
CA PRO A 78 11.59 7.17 -16.62
C PRO A 78 11.23 5.71 -16.91
N VAL A 79 12.24 4.90 -17.26
CA VAL A 79 12.08 3.46 -17.53
C VAL A 79 11.67 2.71 -16.26
N ALA A 80 12.28 3.04 -15.12
CA ALA A 80 11.87 2.50 -13.83
C ALA A 80 10.48 3.03 -13.41
N GLY A 81 10.23 4.33 -13.62
CA GLY A 81 9.01 5.03 -13.22
C GLY A 81 7.72 4.51 -13.88
N ARG A 82 7.80 3.97 -15.12
CA ARG A 82 6.62 3.45 -15.83
C ARG A 82 5.82 2.40 -15.05
N TRP A 83 6.51 1.61 -14.22
CA TRP A 83 5.90 0.55 -13.42
C TRP A 83 5.23 1.06 -12.13
N ALA A 84 5.45 2.33 -11.79
CA ALA A 84 4.76 3.05 -10.73
C ALA A 84 3.82 4.13 -11.29
N ALA A 85 3.55 4.12 -12.60
CA ALA A 85 2.65 5.07 -13.23
C ALA A 85 1.20 4.89 -12.77
N ARG A 86 0.38 5.91 -13.03
CA ARG A 86 -1.04 5.96 -12.66
C ARG A 86 -1.83 4.71 -13.07
N ASP A 87 -1.60 4.20 -14.27
CA ASP A 87 -2.32 3.00 -14.76
C ASP A 87 -1.95 1.74 -13.98
N ALA A 88 -0.68 1.59 -13.60
CA ALA A 88 -0.23 0.47 -12.77
C ALA A 88 -0.86 0.52 -11.38
N VAL A 89 -0.94 1.72 -10.81
CA VAL A 89 -1.58 2.00 -9.52
C VAL A 89 -3.09 1.76 -9.59
N HIS A 90 -3.75 2.23 -10.65
CA HIS A 90 -5.18 2.02 -10.88
C HIS A 90 -5.52 0.54 -11.03
N ALA A 91 -4.75 -0.21 -11.82
CA ALA A 91 -4.91 -1.65 -11.96
C ALA A 91 -4.69 -2.38 -10.61
N TRP A 92 -3.68 -1.99 -9.84
CA TRP A 92 -3.47 -2.53 -8.49
C TRP A 92 -4.66 -2.26 -7.56
N THR A 93 -5.17 -1.03 -7.56
CA THR A 93 -6.35 -0.62 -6.79
C THR A 93 -7.59 -1.46 -7.14
N ARG A 94 -7.87 -1.66 -8.44
CA ARG A 94 -8.99 -2.49 -8.89
C ARG A 94 -8.81 -3.98 -8.56
N LEU A 95 -7.61 -4.54 -8.74
CA LEU A 95 -7.31 -5.91 -8.28
C LEU A 95 -7.58 -6.06 -6.77
N ARG A 96 -7.22 -5.04 -6.01
CA ARG A 96 -7.37 -5.02 -4.55
C ARG A 96 -8.83 -4.86 -4.12
N SER A 97 -9.63 -4.05 -4.80
CA SER A 97 -11.05 -3.88 -4.50
C SER A 97 -11.83 -5.18 -4.73
N VAL A 98 -11.61 -5.86 -5.88
CA VAL A 98 -12.23 -7.17 -6.17
C VAL A 98 -11.86 -8.19 -5.10
N SER A 99 -10.57 -8.28 -4.76
CA SER A 99 -10.09 -9.19 -3.69
C SER A 99 -10.75 -8.92 -2.33
N GLU A 100 -11.06 -7.66 -1.99
CA GLU A 100 -11.72 -7.34 -0.73
C GLU A 100 -13.24 -7.52 -0.78
N ALA A 101 -13.87 -7.27 -1.93
CA ALA A 101 -15.28 -7.55 -2.14
C ALA A 101 -15.58 -9.05 -1.99
N LEU A 102 -14.80 -9.91 -2.67
CA LEU A 102 -14.91 -11.36 -2.53
C LEU A 102 -14.68 -11.82 -1.09
N LYS A 103 -13.71 -11.21 -0.39
CA LYS A 103 -13.44 -11.51 1.02
C LYS A 103 -14.63 -11.13 1.91
N ALA A 104 -15.20 -9.93 1.73
CA ALA A 104 -16.35 -9.48 2.49
C ALA A 104 -17.56 -10.40 2.25
N ASP A 105 -17.82 -10.78 0.99
CA ASP A 105 -18.90 -11.71 0.66
C ASP A 105 -18.67 -13.09 1.30
N THR A 106 -17.43 -13.62 1.31
CA THR A 106 -17.11 -14.86 2.04
C THR A 106 -17.42 -14.74 3.54
N TYR A 107 -17.01 -13.65 4.20
CA TYR A 107 -17.26 -13.49 5.63
C TYR A 107 -18.74 -13.33 5.96
N ARG A 108 -19.51 -12.61 5.13
CA ARG A 108 -20.96 -12.46 5.29
C ARG A 108 -21.68 -13.79 5.06
N TYR A 109 -21.26 -14.54 4.04
CA TYR A 109 -21.78 -15.88 3.75
C TYR A 109 -21.54 -16.81 4.95
N LEU A 110 -20.32 -16.86 5.46
CA LEU A 110 -19.96 -17.71 6.60
C LEU A 110 -20.66 -17.29 7.90
N ALA A 111 -20.89 -15.99 8.11
CA ALA A 111 -21.65 -15.49 9.25
C ALA A 111 -23.16 -15.75 9.15
N GLY A 112 -23.66 -16.20 7.99
CA GLY A 112 -25.07 -16.50 7.76
C GLY A 112 -25.97 -15.27 7.69
N VAL A 113 -25.41 -14.11 7.35
CA VAL A 113 -26.14 -12.84 7.30
C VAL A 113 -26.52 -12.44 5.87
N ALA A 114 -27.44 -11.50 5.72
CA ALA A 114 -27.81 -10.94 4.43
C ALA A 114 -26.57 -10.51 3.61
N PRO A 115 -26.57 -10.71 2.27
CA PRO A 115 -27.66 -11.29 1.48
C PRO A 115 -27.70 -12.83 1.45
N PHE A 116 -26.97 -13.53 2.35
CA PHE A 116 -26.75 -14.98 2.30
C PHE A 116 -27.48 -15.76 3.42
N ALA A 117 -28.48 -15.14 4.06
CA ALA A 117 -29.27 -15.77 5.12
C ALA A 117 -30.29 -16.81 4.58
N GLY A 118 -30.59 -16.79 3.27
CA GLY A 118 -31.57 -17.66 2.62
C GLY A 118 -31.05 -19.04 2.22
N THR A 119 -31.97 -19.88 1.73
CA THR A 119 -31.66 -21.21 1.18
C THR A 119 -30.97 -21.15 -0.18
N ASP A 120 -31.08 -20.01 -0.88
CA ASP A 120 -30.47 -19.68 -2.17
C ASP A 120 -29.08 -19.02 -2.03
N ARG A 121 -28.50 -19.01 -0.82
CA ARG A 121 -27.20 -18.38 -0.50
C ARG A 121 -26.07 -18.67 -1.49
N ASP A 122 -25.99 -19.90 -2.00
CA ASP A 122 -24.97 -20.31 -2.98
C ASP A 122 -25.18 -19.65 -4.34
N VAL A 123 -26.43 -19.59 -4.80
CA VAL A 123 -26.80 -18.94 -6.06
C VAL A 123 -26.52 -17.44 -5.98
N VAL A 124 -26.89 -16.81 -4.86
CA VAL A 124 -26.61 -15.38 -4.62
C VAL A 124 -25.11 -15.11 -4.59
N LEU A 125 -24.33 -15.97 -3.93
CA LEU A 125 -22.88 -15.82 -3.85
C LEU A 125 -22.20 -15.95 -5.22
N LEU A 126 -22.57 -16.95 -6.00
CA LEU A 126 -22.03 -17.14 -7.35
C LEU A 126 -22.46 -16.03 -8.30
N GLY A 127 -23.71 -15.56 -8.24
CA GLY A 127 -24.15 -14.43 -9.06
C GLY A 127 -23.41 -13.13 -8.77
N ARG A 128 -23.02 -12.89 -7.50
CA ARG A 128 -22.18 -11.75 -7.12
C ARG A 128 -20.72 -11.91 -7.56
N LEU A 129 -20.19 -13.14 -7.50
CA LEU A 129 -18.89 -13.45 -8.08
C LEU A 129 -18.89 -13.13 -9.58
N ASP A 130 -19.88 -13.60 -10.34
CA ASP A 130 -19.96 -13.38 -11.78
C ASP A 130 -20.04 -11.88 -12.10
N ALA A 131 -20.89 -11.13 -11.40
CA ALA A 131 -20.97 -9.67 -11.57
C ALA A 131 -19.64 -8.95 -11.30
N LEU A 132 -18.87 -9.40 -10.30
CA LEU A 132 -17.53 -8.86 -10.03
C LEU A 132 -16.51 -9.25 -11.10
N MET A 133 -16.61 -10.45 -11.66
CA MET A 133 -15.72 -10.89 -12.73
C MET A 133 -16.01 -10.16 -14.04
N ASP A 134 -17.28 -9.88 -14.34
CA ASP A 134 -17.69 -9.11 -15.51
C ASP A 134 -17.18 -7.65 -15.41
N ASP A 135 -17.32 -7.01 -14.25
CA ASP A 135 -16.82 -5.64 -14.01
C ASP A 135 -15.27 -5.56 -14.07
N ALA A 136 -14.58 -6.66 -13.73
CA ALA A 136 -13.13 -6.73 -13.67
C ALA A 136 -12.49 -7.57 -14.80
N GLY A 137 -13.23 -7.81 -15.89
CA GLY A 137 -12.82 -8.70 -16.97
C GLY A 137 -11.47 -8.37 -17.59
N ASP A 138 -11.14 -7.07 -17.68
CA ASP A 138 -9.86 -6.58 -18.21
C ASP A 138 -8.64 -6.93 -17.32
N LEU A 139 -8.87 -7.32 -16.07
CA LEU A 139 -7.83 -7.64 -15.10
C LEU A 139 -7.64 -9.15 -14.89
N VAL A 140 -8.55 -9.99 -15.41
CA VAL A 140 -8.52 -11.46 -15.22
C VAL A 140 -7.19 -12.05 -15.67
N GLY A 141 -6.63 -11.57 -16.79
CA GLY A 141 -5.32 -12.03 -17.28
C GLY A 141 -4.17 -11.84 -16.28
N ARG A 142 -4.27 -10.88 -15.36
CA ARG A 142 -3.26 -10.64 -14.31
C ARG A 142 -3.36 -11.60 -13.14
N THR A 143 -4.41 -12.44 -13.09
CA THR A 143 -4.61 -13.44 -12.05
C THR A 143 -4.17 -14.83 -12.47
N VAL A 144 -3.89 -15.05 -13.76
CA VAL A 144 -3.54 -16.37 -14.34
C VAL A 144 -2.24 -16.91 -13.74
N ASP A 145 -1.21 -16.05 -13.65
CA ASP A 145 0.10 -16.43 -13.10
C ASP A 145 0.14 -16.39 -11.57
N ALA A 146 -0.88 -15.81 -10.94
CA ALA A 146 -1.00 -15.72 -9.50
C ALA A 146 -1.50 -17.06 -8.96
N ALA A 147 -0.58 -17.99 -8.70
CA ALA A 147 -0.90 -19.29 -8.10
C ALA A 147 -1.80 -19.09 -6.86
N PRO A 148 -3.02 -19.66 -6.83
CA PRO A 148 -3.89 -19.57 -5.68
C PRO A 148 -3.16 -20.18 -4.49
N ALA A 149 -2.80 -19.36 -3.51
CA ALA A 149 -2.31 -19.90 -2.26
C ALA A 149 -3.46 -20.73 -1.66
N ALA A 150 -3.25 -22.03 -1.45
CA ALA A 150 -4.20 -22.88 -0.75
C ALA A 150 -4.40 -22.29 0.66
N ARG A 151 -5.53 -21.63 0.86
CA ARG A 151 -5.90 -21.00 2.14
C ARG A 151 -7.13 -21.72 2.65
N PRO A 152 -7.12 -22.21 3.89
CA PRO A 152 -8.34 -22.73 4.50
C PRO A 152 -9.38 -21.59 4.57
N LEU A 153 -10.65 -21.97 4.55
CA LEU A 153 -11.72 -21.01 4.82
C LEU A 153 -11.57 -20.42 6.23
N PRO A 154 -11.98 -19.15 6.43
CA PRO A 154 -12.07 -18.58 7.75
C PRO A 154 -12.94 -19.44 8.68
N ALA A 155 -12.54 -19.59 9.95
CA ALA A 155 -13.28 -20.33 10.96
C ALA A 155 -14.50 -19.54 11.49
N VAL A 156 -15.36 -19.11 10.57
CA VAL A 156 -16.58 -18.36 10.85
C VAL A 156 -17.78 -19.24 10.51
N SER A 157 -18.72 -19.34 11.43
CA SER A 157 -19.97 -20.10 11.27
C SER A 157 -21.21 -19.29 11.64
N ASP A 158 -21.02 -18.14 12.29
CA ASP A 158 -22.06 -17.26 12.81
C ASP A 158 -21.49 -15.86 13.10
N VAL A 159 -22.34 -14.96 13.61
CA VAL A 159 -21.93 -13.61 13.97
C VAL A 159 -20.98 -13.57 15.17
N ALA A 160 -21.08 -14.52 16.11
CA ALA A 160 -20.21 -14.56 17.29
C ALA A 160 -18.76 -14.90 16.91
N THR A 161 -18.56 -15.89 16.05
CA THR A 161 -17.27 -16.28 15.47
C THR A 161 -16.76 -15.23 14.48
N TYR A 162 -17.65 -14.53 13.76
CA TYR A 162 -17.28 -13.37 12.94
C TYR A 162 -16.64 -12.25 13.80
N LEU A 163 -17.20 -11.94 14.97
CA LEU A 163 -16.65 -10.91 15.86
C LEU A 163 -15.19 -11.19 16.26
N THR A 164 -14.84 -12.44 16.52
CA THR A 164 -13.48 -12.82 16.93
C THR A 164 -12.56 -12.99 15.72
N GLU A 165 -12.95 -13.81 14.75
CA GLU A 165 -12.08 -14.23 13.63
C GLU A 165 -11.93 -13.17 12.54
N ARG A 166 -12.95 -12.33 12.35
CA ARG A 166 -12.92 -11.23 11.39
C ARG A 166 -12.64 -9.92 12.07
N LEU A 167 -13.53 -9.46 12.95
CA LEU A 167 -13.50 -8.08 13.44
C LEU A 167 -12.31 -7.83 14.37
N GLN A 168 -12.21 -8.58 15.47
CA GLN A 168 -11.13 -8.40 16.46
C GLN A 168 -9.76 -8.67 15.84
N ARG A 169 -9.61 -9.78 15.11
CA ARG A 169 -8.37 -10.11 14.41
C ARG A 169 -7.94 -9.01 13.43
N GLN A 170 -8.88 -8.37 12.74
CA GLN A 170 -8.60 -7.27 11.83
C GLN A 170 -8.16 -6.00 12.59
N VAL A 171 -8.78 -5.69 13.72
CA VAL A 171 -8.38 -4.56 14.59
C VAL A 171 -6.95 -4.76 15.11
N ASP A 172 -6.71 -5.88 15.80
CA ASP A 172 -5.46 -6.12 16.53
C ASP A 172 -4.32 -6.50 15.59
N GLY A 173 -4.59 -7.45 14.68
CA GLY A 173 -3.59 -8.05 13.81
C GLY A 173 -3.24 -7.21 12.59
N TYR A 174 -4.13 -6.31 12.15
CA TYR A 174 -3.91 -5.52 10.95
C TYR A 174 -3.89 -4.02 11.21
N TYR A 175 -5.00 -3.41 11.65
CA TYR A 175 -5.12 -1.95 11.68
C TYR A 175 -4.21 -1.31 12.73
N LEU A 176 -4.27 -1.75 13.99
CA LEU A 176 -3.42 -1.19 15.05
C LEU A 176 -1.94 -1.44 14.78
N LEU A 177 -1.59 -2.64 14.32
CA LEU A 177 -0.22 -2.98 13.96
C LEU A 177 0.30 -2.08 12.82
N ARG A 178 -0.50 -1.86 11.78
CA ARG A 178 -0.13 -0.98 10.66
C ARG A 178 -0.06 0.47 11.08
N ALA A 179 -1.00 0.98 11.87
CA ALA A 179 -0.94 2.34 12.40
C ALA A 179 0.39 2.59 13.14
N ARG A 180 0.79 1.67 14.03
CA ARG A 180 2.08 1.74 14.75
C ARG A 180 3.30 1.67 13.82
N ARG A 181 3.25 0.85 12.76
CA ARG A 181 4.35 0.75 11.78
C ARG A 181 4.47 2.04 10.95
N MET A 182 3.35 2.56 10.46
CA MET A 182 3.30 3.80 9.68
C MET A 182 3.75 5.00 10.51
N GLY A 183 3.32 5.11 11.77
CA GLY A 183 3.78 6.19 12.65
C GLY A 183 5.27 6.14 12.98
N ARG A 184 5.86 4.93 13.08
CA ARG A 184 7.32 4.77 13.22
C ARG A 184 8.06 5.18 11.96
N ALA A 185 7.56 4.78 10.78
CA ALA A 185 8.15 5.14 9.50
C ALA A 185 8.12 6.66 9.29
N ALA A 186 6.96 7.29 9.53
CA ALA A 186 6.79 8.74 9.43
C ALA A 186 7.79 9.49 10.31
N ARG A 187 7.94 9.09 11.58
CA ARG A 187 8.94 9.69 12.49
C ARG A 187 10.36 9.58 11.94
N ARG A 188 10.76 8.40 11.47
CA ARG A 188 12.11 8.18 10.92
C ARG A 188 12.38 9.07 9.71
N ILE A 189 11.41 9.18 8.79
CA ILE A 189 11.55 10.02 7.60
C ILE A 189 11.64 11.50 7.99
N ARG A 190 10.82 11.97 8.94
CA ARG A 190 10.92 13.35 9.45
C ARG A 190 12.29 13.62 10.04
N TYR A 191 12.78 12.75 10.93
CA TYR A 191 14.11 12.91 11.51
C TYR A 191 15.22 12.91 10.45
N ALA A 192 15.17 11.99 9.48
CA ALA A 192 16.14 11.94 8.39
C ALA A 192 16.11 13.23 7.53
N THR A 193 14.92 13.73 7.21
CA THR A 193 14.74 14.95 6.42
C THR A 193 15.25 16.17 7.20
N THR A 194 14.86 16.32 8.46
CA THR A 194 15.36 17.41 9.32
C THR A 194 16.87 17.37 9.47
N ALA A 195 17.45 16.19 9.73
CA ALA A 195 18.89 16.04 9.85
C ALA A 195 19.62 16.43 8.56
N LEU A 196 19.10 16.02 7.39
CA LEU A 196 19.66 16.36 6.09
C LEU A 196 19.58 17.87 5.82
N THR A 197 18.45 18.51 6.12
CA THR A 197 18.29 19.96 5.99
C THR A 197 19.27 20.73 6.88
N VAL A 198 19.43 20.32 8.14
CA VAL A 198 20.39 20.94 9.07
C VAL A 198 21.83 20.74 8.56
N ALA A 199 22.17 19.55 8.08
CA ALA A 199 23.49 19.28 7.51
C ALA A 199 23.77 20.14 6.27
N ALA A 200 22.80 20.25 5.35
CA ALA A 200 22.91 21.10 4.17
C ALA A 200 23.06 22.58 4.53
N ALA A 201 22.33 23.07 5.54
CA ALA A 201 22.45 24.44 6.04
C ALA A 201 23.82 24.70 6.66
N ALA A 202 24.33 23.76 7.47
CA ALA A 202 25.67 23.86 8.05
C ALA A 202 26.76 23.91 6.97
N VAL A 203 26.70 23.02 5.98
CA VAL A 203 27.61 23.02 4.83
C VAL A 203 27.56 24.35 4.08
N SER A 204 26.36 24.86 3.80
CA SER A 204 26.16 26.14 3.10
C SER A 204 26.74 27.32 3.89
N ALA A 205 26.55 27.34 5.22
CA ALA A 205 27.10 28.37 6.08
C ALA A 205 28.64 28.32 6.14
N THR A 206 29.22 27.13 6.25
CA THR A 206 30.69 26.95 6.24
C THR A 206 31.31 27.44 4.94
N VAL A 207 30.72 27.08 3.79
CA VAL A 207 31.18 27.57 2.47
C VAL A 207 31.06 29.09 2.38
N GLY A 208 29.95 29.67 2.85
CA GLY A 208 29.73 31.11 2.79
C GLY A 208 30.73 31.93 3.62
N VAL A 209 31.23 31.38 4.74
CA VAL A 209 32.17 32.05 5.63
C VAL A 209 33.64 31.77 5.27
N LEU A 210 33.99 30.52 4.99
CA LEU A 210 35.38 30.08 4.80
C LEU A 210 35.81 29.97 3.33
N GLY A 211 34.87 30.12 2.39
CA GLY A 211 35.08 29.82 0.97
C GLY A 211 35.03 28.32 0.66
N ASP A 212 34.95 27.98 -0.63
CA ASP A 212 34.77 26.59 -1.09
C ASP A 212 36.10 25.83 -1.31
N ASN A 213 37.04 25.95 -0.38
CA ASN A 213 38.36 25.33 -0.53
C ASN A 213 38.33 23.79 -0.43
N LEU A 214 37.22 23.22 0.08
CA LEU A 214 37.03 21.77 0.27
C LEU A 214 36.03 21.16 -0.74
N GLY A 215 35.52 21.93 -1.70
CA GLY A 215 34.55 21.45 -2.71
C GLY A 215 33.19 21.05 -2.11
N LEU A 216 32.79 21.65 -1.00
CA LEU A 216 31.57 21.32 -0.27
C LEU A 216 30.32 21.84 -1.00
N THR A 217 30.43 22.91 -1.80
CA THR A 217 29.29 23.45 -2.58
C THR A 217 28.65 22.38 -3.47
N ALA A 218 29.47 21.50 -4.06
CA ALA A 218 28.99 20.46 -4.98
C ALA A 218 28.10 19.40 -4.30
N TRP A 219 28.17 19.27 -2.97
CA TRP A 219 27.36 18.33 -2.20
C TRP A 219 25.99 18.88 -1.80
N ILE A 220 25.77 20.20 -1.90
CA ILE A 220 24.46 20.82 -1.65
C ILE A 220 23.42 20.28 -2.63
N GLY A 221 23.78 20.13 -3.91
CA GLY A 221 22.92 19.53 -4.93
C GLY A 221 22.55 18.07 -4.63
N VAL A 222 23.47 17.30 -4.04
CA VAL A 222 23.21 15.92 -3.60
C VAL A 222 22.21 15.90 -2.45
N ALA A 223 22.40 16.78 -1.45
CA ALA A 223 21.47 16.89 -0.34
C ALA A 223 20.05 17.27 -0.81
N ALA A 224 19.94 18.18 -1.80
CA ALA A 224 18.68 18.54 -2.43
C ALA A 224 18.05 17.36 -3.18
N ALA A 225 18.83 16.60 -3.94
CA ALA A 225 18.36 15.42 -4.67
C ALA A 225 17.88 14.31 -3.72
N VAL A 226 18.62 14.04 -2.64
CA VAL A 226 18.23 13.08 -1.60
C VAL A 226 16.96 13.53 -0.88
N THR A 227 16.86 14.82 -0.54
CA THR A 227 15.64 15.40 0.05
C THR A 227 14.45 15.22 -0.89
N THR A 228 14.63 15.54 -2.17
CA THR A 228 13.59 15.39 -3.19
C THR A 228 13.16 13.92 -3.33
N ALA A 229 14.11 12.99 -3.36
CA ALA A 229 13.80 11.56 -3.41
C ALA A 229 13.05 11.08 -2.14
N LEU A 230 13.44 11.55 -0.96
CA LEU A 230 12.76 11.25 0.30
C LEU A 230 11.34 11.83 0.34
N VAL A 231 11.14 13.05 -0.13
CA VAL A 231 9.82 13.70 -0.16
C VAL A 231 8.93 13.06 -1.21
N GLY A 232 9.44 12.85 -2.43
CA GLY A 232 8.67 12.28 -3.54
C GLY A 232 8.32 10.80 -3.36
N TYR A 233 9.25 9.99 -2.83
CA TYR A 233 9.07 8.53 -2.72
C TYR A 233 8.90 8.01 -1.30
N GLY A 234 9.23 8.81 -0.30
CA GLY A 234 9.15 8.45 1.12
C GLY A 234 8.24 9.35 1.95
N SER A 235 7.39 10.20 1.33
CA SER A 235 6.62 11.25 2.00
C SER A 235 6.13 10.88 3.41
N ALA A 236 6.69 11.54 4.44
CA ALA A 236 6.26 11.38 5.82
C ALA A 236 4.75 11.66 5.97
N GLN A 237 4.22 12.61 5.19
CA GLN A 237 2.80 12.96 5.15
C GLN A 237 1.93 11.77 4.71
N GLN A 238 2.40 10.95 3.75
CA GLN A 238 1.68 9.75 3.33
C GLN A 238 1.63 8.71 4.46
N HIS A 239 2.74 8.49 5.15
CA HIS A 239 2.79 7.60 6.30
C HIS A 239 1.96 8.10 7.49
N GLU A 240 1.95 9.40 7.77
CA GLU A 240 1.08 10.01 8.78
C GLU A 240 -0.39 9.83 8.43
N HIS A 241 -0.74 10.05 7.18
CA HIS A 241 -2.11 9.86 6.73
C HIS A 241 -2.56 8.40 6.91
N HIS A 242 -1.76 7.43 6.44
CA HIS A 242 -2.06 6.02 6.65
C HIS A 242 -2.11 5.64 8.14
N GLN A 243 -1.27 6.25 9.00
CA GLN A 243 -1.35 6.04 10.44
C GLN A 243 -2.71 6.48 10.98
N ILE A 244 -3.15 7.69 10.65
CA ILE A 244 -4.41 8.27 11.13
C ILE A 244 -5.59 7.44 10.64
N GLU A 245 -5.60 7.09 9.36
CA GLU A 245 -6.67 6.29 8.74
C GLU A 245 -6.80 4.92 9.41
N TYR A 246 -5.70 4.17 9.53
CA TYR A 246 -5.73 2.87 10.20
C TYR A 246 -6.13 2.96 11.68
N ALA A 247 -5.68 4.00 12.39
CA ALA A 247 -6.07 4.21 13.79
C ALA A 247 -7.57 4.55 13.90
N ARG A 248 -8.09 5.41 13.03
CA ARG A 248 -9.51 5.79 12.98
C ARG A 248 -10.39 4.59 12.67
N THR A 249 -10.03 3.77 11.68
CA THR A 249 -10.78 2.57 11.32
C THR A 249 -10.78 1.56 12.47
N ALA A 250 -9.64 1.32 13.12
CA ALA A 250 -9.58 0.46 14.31
C ALA A 250 -10.53 0.95 15.41
N ASP A 251 -10.48 2.24 15.72
CA ASP A 251 -11.32 2.89 16.73
C ASP A 251 -12.82 2.83 16.38
N GLN A 252 -13.19 3.00 15.10
CA GLN A 252 -14.57 2.79 14.63
C GLN A 252 -15.04 1.34 14.83
N LEU A 253 -14.23 0.34 14.47
CA LEU A 253 -14.58 -1.07 14.64
C LEU A 253 -14.65 -1.48 16.11
N VAL A 254 -13.78 -0.94 16.97
CA VAL A 254 -13.83 -1.15 18.42
C VAL A 254 -15.10 -0.54 19.01
N ARG A 255 -15.47 0.69 18.64
CA ARG A 255 -16.73 1.29 19.07
C ARG A 255 -17.95 0.50 18.60
N LEU A 256 -17.93 0.02 17.35
CA LEU A 256 -19.00 -0.81 16.80
C LEU A 256 -19.19 -2.09 17.64
N ARG A 257 -18.08 -2.77 17.97
CA ARG A 257 -18.09 -3.95 18.84
C ARG A 257 -18.62 -3.65 20.24
N ILE A 258 -18.09 -2.62 20.91
CA ILE A 258 -18.50 -2.24 22.27
C ILE A 258 -20.00 -1.90 22.30
N ALA A 259 -20.51 -1.19 21.30
CA ALA A 259 -21.92 -0.87 21.20
C ALA A 259 -22.78 -2.14 21.11
N ARG A 260 -22.37 -3.12 20.29
CA ARG A 260 -23.04 -4.42 20.16
C ARG A 260 -23.01 -5.22 21.47
N GLU A 261 -21.86 -5.32 22.13
CA GLU A 261 -21.71 -6.01 23.42
C GLU A 261 -22.56 -5.35 24.53
N ALA A 262 -22.72 -4.02 24.49
CA ALA A 262 -23.57 -3.27 25.42
C ALA A 262 -25.07 -3.33 25.08
N GLY A 263 -25.47 -4.07 24.04
CA GLY A 263 -26.86 -4.13 23.58
C GLY A 263 -27.40 -2.82 23.01
N ARG A 264 -26.52 -1.90 22.57
CA ARG A 264 -26.89 -0.59 22.04
C ARG A 264 -26.76 -0.55 20.52
N GLY A 265 -27.83 -0.12 19.85
CA GLY A 265 -27.82 0.34 18.45
C GLY A 265 -28.04 -0.73 17.38
N TRP A 266 -27.45 -1.92 17.52
CA TRP A 266 -27.53 -2.97 16.50
C TRP A 266 -28.21 -4.20 17.07
N THR A 267 -29.54 -4.27 16.99
CA THR A 267 -30.31 -5.47 17.35
C THR A 267 -30.31 -6.50 16.22
N ASP A 268 -30.07 -6.05 15.00
CA ASP A 268 -30.01 -6.87 13.80
C ASP A 268 -28.55 -7.23 13.45
N ASP A 269 -28.33 -8.53 13.26
CA ASP A 269 -27.06 -9.16 12.91
C ASP A 269 -26.62 -8.77 11.50
N ASP A 270 -27.58 -8.65 10.58
CA ASP A 270 -27.33 -8.27 9.19
C ASP A 270 -26.79 -6.86 9.11
N ALA A 271 -27.48 -5.92 9.76
CA ALA A 271 -27.07 -4.52 9.84
C ALA A 271 -25.70 -4.36 10.50
N PHE A 272 -25.43 -5.10 11.58
CA PHE A 272 -24.14 -5.05 12.28
C PHE A 272 -22.98 -5.50 11.40
N VAL A 273 -23.10 -6.68 10.77
CA VAL A 273 -22.03 -7.22 9.91
C VAL A 273 -21.86 -6.35 8.66
N ALA A 274 -22.96 -5.86 8.07
CA ALA A 274 -22.91 -4.95 6.93
C ALA A 274 -22.18 -3.65 7.27
N GLU A 275 -22.41 -3.05 8.45
CA GLU A 275 -21.70 -1.85 8.88
C GLU A 275 -20.21 -2.12 9.13
N ALA A 276 -19.88 -3.25 9.76
CA ALA A 276 -18.50 -3.65 9.98
C ALA A 276 -17.73 -3.80 8.66
N GLU A 277 -18.29 -4.53 7.69
CA GLU A 277 -17.66 -4.69 6.37
C GLU A 277 -17.67 -3.38 5.57
N ARG A 278 -18.67 -2.51 5.73
CA ARG A 278 -18.67 -1.16 5.13
C ARG A 278 -17.52 -0.31 5.67
N ILE A 279 -17.28 -0.28 6.98
CA ILE A 279 -16.13 0.43 7.58
C ILE A 279 -14.81 -0.12 7.03
N ILE A 280 -14.71 -1.44 6.85
CA ILE A 280 -13.51 -2.08 6.28
C ILE A 280 -13.36 -1.70 4.80
N SER A 281 -14.44 -1.71 4.00
CA SER A 281 -14.42 -1.33 2.59
C SER A 281 -14.05 0.14 2.39
N LEU A 282 -14.67 1.04 3.15
CA LEU A 282 -14.37 2.48 3.09
C LEU A 282 -12.93 2.79 3.48
N SER A 283 -12.39 2.10 4.48
CA SER A 283 -10.96 2.23 4.78
C SER A 283 -10.12 1.80 3.58
N ASN A 284 -10.53 0.75 2.86
CA ASN A 284 -9.81 0.33 1.66
C ASN A 284 -9.93 1.34 0.51
N GLU A 285 -11.13 1.87 0.26
CA GLU A 285 -11.42 2.84 -0.81
C GLU A 285 -10.79 4.21 -0.55
N GLY A 286 -10.77 4.66 0.71
CA GLY A 286 -10.19 5.93 1.14
C GLY A 286 -8.70 6.04 0.81
N TRP A 287 -7.91 5.01 1.14
CA TRP A 287 -6.50 4.98 0.74
C TRP A 287 -6.35 4.82 -0.78
N MET A 288 -7.20 4.05 -1.45
CA MET A 288 -7.13 3.81 -2.90
C MET A 288 -7.36 5.07 -3.74
N ALA A 289 -8.39 5.85 -3.41
CA ALA A 289 -8.71 7.10 -4.10
C ALA A 289 -7.58 8.13 -3.94
N LYS A 290 -7.02 8.23 -2.74
CA LYS A 290 -5.94 9.17 -2.45
C LYS A 290 -4.63 8.81 -3.14
N VAL A 291 -4.32 7.53 -3.26
CA VAL A 291 -3.13 7.10 -4.01
C VAL A 291 -3.23 7.53 -5.48
N ILE A 292 -4.41 7.39 -6.10
CA ILE A 292 -4.64 7.82 -7.49
C ILE A 292 -4.49 9.35 -7.65
N GLU A 293 -4.99 10.14 -6.68
CA GLU A 293 -4.87 11.60 -6.68
C GLU A 293 -3.40 12.06 -6.54
N GLN A 294 -2.66 11.46 -5.60
CA GLN A 294 -1.27 11.81 -5.33
C GLN A 294 -0.32 11.44 -6.48
N ASP A 295 -0.54 10.30 -7.13
CA ASP A 295 0.25 9.90 -8.30
C ASP A 295 -0.09 10.77 -9.54
N GLY A 296 -1.31 11.33 -9.63
CA GLY A 296 -1.68 12.28 -10.67
C GLY A 296 -1.01 13.66 -10.51
N ALA A 297 -0.78 14.10 -9.27
CA ALA A 297 -0.14 15.39 -8.98
C ALA A 297 1.40 15.37 -9.12
N ALA A 298 2.05 14.20 -9.01
CA ALA A 298 3.50 14.06 -9.14
C ALA A 298 4.00 13.97 -10.61
N GLN A 299 3.09 13.91 -11.58
CA GLN A 299 3.38 13.79 -13.01
C GLN A 299 2.99 15.03 -13.84
N GLN A 300 2.44 16.06 -13.20
CA GLN A 300 2.18 17.39 -13.79
C GLN A 300 3.31 18.35 -13.46
#